data_AF-A0A6I5WBK2-F1
#
_entry.id   AF-A0A6I5WBK2-F1
#
_cell.length_a   1.000
_cell.length_b   1.000
_cell.length_c   1.000
_cell.angle_alpha   90.00
_cell.angle_beta   90.00
_cell.angle_gamma   90.00
#
_symmetry.space_group_name_H-M   'P 1'
#
loop_
_entity.id
_entity.type
_entity.pdbx_description
1 polymer ?
#
loop_
_entity_poly.entity_id
_entity_poly.type
_entity_poly.pdbx_seq_one_letter_code
_entity_poly.pdbx_strand_id
1 'polypeptide(L)'
;MRPVYVETVIGAPVTEVWRMTQDPVQHRRWDVRFGRIDPLPGGPPARFRYATRVAPGVTIAGWGVHAGERNRPDGSRTSALLFGSDDPRSLIAAGAGYWRYLPGPDGVRFLTGYTYTPRWGPLGRAADLGFRPVFGWATAWSFDRLRLWLEHGVTPERARRNAAREIAVRLLGVLAAGAFAAGSGLPAATVALTVLGSTVAALAVPPRPHTPAARRCRRRPPDRLAARAPEEVEKL
;
A
#
# COMPACT_ATOMS: atom_id res chain seq x y z
N MET A 1 -8.17 18.30 2.23
CA MET A 1 -7.81 17.01 2.88
C MET A 1 -6.33 16.74 2.67
N ARG A 2 -5.64 16.11 3.62
CA ARG A 2 -4.19 15.82 3.48
C ARG A 2 -3.97 14.70 2.45
N PRO A 3 -3.05 14.86 1.48
CA PRO A 3 -2.74 13.81 0.53
C PRO A 3 -2.13 12.60 1.25
N VAL A 4 -2.39 11.41 0.72
CA VAL A 4 -1.66 10.20 1.11
C VAL A 4 -0.32 10.23 0.41
N TYR A 5 0.74 10.03 1.18
CA TYR A 5 2.11 9.98 0.69
C TYR A 5 2.76 8.67 1.12
N VAL A 6 3.44 7.99 0.20
CA VAL A 6 4.27 6.82 0.50
C VAL A 6 5.52 6.84 -0.37
N GLU A 7 6.66 6.53 0.23
CA GLU A 7 7.96 6.46 -0.44
C GLU A 7 8.77 5.27 0.08
N THR A 8 9.52 4.64 -0.83
CA THR A 8 10.59 3.69 -0.52
C THR A 8 11.77 3.92 -1.47
N VAL A 9 12.95 3.47 -1.07
CA VAL A 9 14.06 3.23 -2.00
C VAL A 9 13.99 1.76 -2.42
N ILE A 10 14.22 1.47 -3.69
CA ILE A 10 14.28 0.13 -4.25
C ILE A 10 15.64 -0.04 -4.93
N GLY A 11 16.46 -0.97 -4.44
CA GLY A 11 17.73 -1.38 -5.02
C GLY A 11 17.56 -2.17 -6.31
N ALA A 12 16.99 -1.56 -7.35
CA ALA A 12 16.82 -2.13 -8.68
C ALA A 12 16.86 -1.02 -9.75
N PRO A 13 17.17 -1.34 -11.02
CA PRO A 13 17.16 -0.35 -12.10
C PRO A 13 15.78 0.30 -12.31
N VAL A 14 15.76 1.59 -12.67
CA VAL A 14 14.51 2.34 -12.95
C VAL A 14 13.65 1.69 -14.03
N THR A 15 14.27 1.06 -15.02
CA THR A 15 13.58 0.31 -16.09
C THR A 15 12.79 -0.87 -15.54
N GLU A 16 13.31 -1.55 -14.53
CA GLU A 16 12.66 -2.70 -13.92
C GLU A 16 11.53 -2.27 -12.97
N VAL A 17 11.78 -1.25 -12.15
CA VAL A 17 10.74 -0.67 -11.29
C VAL A 17 9.59 -0.13 -12.14
N TRP A 18 9.90 0.57 -13.23
CA TRP A 18 8.89 1.05 -14.19
C TRP A 18 8.08 -0.09 -14.80
N ARG A 19 8.75 -1.15 -15.28
CA ARG A 19 8.06 -2.30 -15.86
C ARG A 19 7.12 -2.99 -14.86
N MET A 20 7.58 -3.24 -13.63
CA MET A 20 6.76 -3.88 -12.58
C MET A 20 5.55 -3.07 -12.16
N THR A 21 5.63 -1.75 -12.30
CA THR A 21 4.60 -0.83 -11.85
C THR A 21 3.61 -0.50 -12.97
N GLN A 22 4.05 -0.46 -14.23
CA GLN A 22 3.17 -0.17 -15.38
C GLN A 22 2.52 -1.42 -16.00
N ASP A 23 3.11 -2.62 -15.86
CA ASP A 23 2.50 -3.86 -16.37
C ASP A 23 1.33 -4.31 -15.45
N PRO A 24 0.07 -4.30 -15.91
CA PRO A 24 -1.10 -4.65 -15.10
C PRO A 24 -1.06 -6.10 -14.58
N VAL A 25 -0.40 -7.01 -15.30
CA VAL A 25 -0.25 -8.41 -14.89
C VAL A 25 0.66 -8.52 -13.67
N GLN A 26 1.72 -7.73 -13.61
CA GLN A 26 2.62 -7.70 -12.45
C GLN A 26 2.09 -6.82 -11.33
N HIS A 27 1.50 -5.67 -11.65
CA HIS A 27 1.01 -4.69 -10.67
C HIS A 27 0.02 -5.32 -9.69
N ARG A 28 -0.99 -6.03 -10.19
CA ARG A 28 -1.98 -6.70 -9.33
C ARG A 28 -1.37 -7.73 -8.36
N ARG A 29 -0.18 -8.25 -8.65
CA ARG A 29 0.46 -9.27 -7.81
C ARG A 29 1.03 -8.64 -6.55
N TRP A 30 1.64 -7.46 -6.64
CA TRP A 30 2.35 -6.81 -5.53
C TRP A 30 1.55 -5.68 -4.86
N ASP A 31 0.52 -5.13 -5.48
CA ASP A 31 -0.33 -4.09 -4.88
C ASP A 31 -1.60 -4.68 -4.25
N VAL A 32 -1.75 -4.61 -2.93
CA VAL A 32 -2.95 -5.17 -2.25
C VAL A 32 -4.20 -4.34 -2.47
N ARG A 33 -4.05 -3.12 -2.99
CA ARG A 33 -5.17 -2.22 -3.28
C ARG A 33 -5.87 -2.62 -4.57
N PHE A 34 -5.25 -3.43 -5.43
CA PHE A 34 -5.81 -3.85 -6.72
C PHE A 34 -5.78 -5.37 -6.85
N GLY A 35 -6.96 -6.00 -6.88
CA GLY A 35 -7.09 -7.45 -7.13
C GLY A 35 -7.13 -7.80 -8.61
N ARG A 36 -7.62 -6.89 -9.45
CA ARG A 36 -7.60 -6.97 -10.91
C ARG A 36 -7.36 -5.59 -11.50
N ILE A 37 -6.70 -5.56 -12.66
CA ILE A 37 -6.46 -4.38 -13.47
C ILE A 37 -6.65 -4.86 -14.91
N ASP A 38 -7.73 -4.42 -15.54
CA ASP A 38 -8.14 -4.86 -16.87
C ASP A 38 -8.08 -3.63 -17.80
N PRO A 39 -7.06 -3.53 -18.67
CA PRO A 39 -6.96 -2.45 -19.65
C PRO A 39 -8.18 -2.45 -20.58
N LEU A 40 -8.67 -1.26 -20.91
CA LEU A 40 -9.72 -1.08 -21.89
C LEU A 40 -9.12 -0.76 -23.26
N PRO A 41 -9.69 -1.28 -24.35
CA PRO A 41 -9.27 -0.89 -25.70
C PRO A 41 -9.54 0.60 -25.94
N GLY A 42 -8.65 1.26 -26.67
CA GLY A 42 -8.76 2.68 -27.00
C GLY A 42 -7.41 3.36 -27.22
N GLY A 43 -7.47 4.64 -27.56
CA GLY A 43 -6.30 5.53 -27.63
C GLY A 43 -6.01 6.25 -26.30
N PRO A 44 -4.97 7.09 -26.26
CA PRO A 44 -4.68 7.91 -25.09
C PRO A 44 -5.83 8.92 -24.81
N PRO A 45 -6.17 9.18 -23.53
CA PRO A 45 -5.55 8.58 -22.34
C PRO A 45 -6.00 7.13 -22.12
N ALA A 46 -5.04 6.24 -21.82
CA ALA A 46 -5.31 4.83 -21.63
C ALA A 46 -6.21 4.62 -20.40
N ARG A 47 -7.25 3.79 -20.55
CA ARG A 47 -8.25 3.54 -19.50
C ARG A 47 -8.17 2.10 -19.03
N PHE A 48 -8.55 1.85 -17.79
CA PHE A 48 -8.64 0.51 -17.23
C PHE A 48 -9.79 0.40 -16.24
N ARG A 49 -10.28 -0.81 -16.05
CA ARG A 49 -11.12 -1.17 -14.90
C ARG A 49 -10.25 -1.84 -13.85
N TYR A 50 -10.59 -1.64 -12.59
CA TYR A 50 -9.97 -2.37 -11.50
C TYR A 50 -11.02 -2.94 -10.57
N ALA A 51 -10.64 -3.96 -9.81
CA ALA A 51 -11.48 -4.51 -8.77
C ALA A 51 -10.65 -4.81 -7.52
N THR A 52 -11.22 -4.50 -6.35
CA THR A 52 -10.55 -4.67 -5.06
C THR A 52 -11.44 -5.47 -4.14
N ARG A 53 -10.91 -6.57 -3.59
CA ARG A 53 -11.59 -7.33 -2.54
C ARG A 53 -11.32 -6.66 -1.20
N VAL A 54 -12.34 -6.03 -0.64
CA VAL A 54 -12.23 -5.28 0.62
C VAL A 54 -12.61 -6.12 1.85
N ALA A 55 -13.41 -7.17 1.65
CA ALA A 55 -13.75 -8.15 2.68
C ALA A 55 -14.03 -9.52 2.02
N PRO A 56 -14.11 -10.63 2.78
CA PRO A 56 -14.59 -11.91 2.25
C PRO A 56 -15.95 -11.74 1.56
N GLY A 57 -16.05 -12.17 0.30
CA GLY A 57 -17.27 -12.00 -0.52
C GLY A 57 -17.55 -10.59 -1.06
N VAL A 58 -16.84 -9.55 -0.60
CA VAL A 58 -17.09 -8.16 -1.01
C VAL A 58 -16.01 -7.65 -1.95
N THR A 59 -16.40 -7.40 -3.20
CA THR A 59 -15.54 -6.81 -4.24
C THR A 59 -16.13 -5.47 -4.68
N ILE A 60 -15.28 -4.45 -4.72
CA ILE A 60 -15.60 -3.11 -5.21
C ILE A 60 -14.94 -2.93 -6.57
N ALA A 61 -15.74 -2.58 -7.57
CA ALA A 61 -15.24 -2.26 -8.91
C ALA A 61 -14.92 -0.77 -9.02
N GLY A 62 -13.92 -0.43 -9.82
CA GLY A 62 -13.52 0.93 -10.09
C GLY A 62 -13.02 1.12 -11.51
N TRP A 63 -12.70 2.37 -11.82
CA TRP A 63 -12.13 2.79 -13.09
C TRP A 63 -10.87 3.60 -12.85
N GLY A 64 -9.97 3.57 -13.82
CA GLY A 64 -8.78 4.41 -13.83
C GLY A 64 -8.44 4.89 -15.22
N VAL A 65 -7.71 6.00 -15.26
CA VAL A 65 -7.25 6.66 -16.48
C VAL A 65 -5.79 7.05 -16.28
N HIS A 66 -4.91 6.55 -17.14
CA HIS A 66 -3.53 7.00 -17.23
C HIS A 66 -3.54 8.38 -17.88
N ALA A 67 -3.25 9.38 -17.06
CA ALA A 67 -3.52 10.75 -17.39
C ALA A 67 -2.31 11.51 -17.93
N GLY A 68 -1.11 10.96 -17.71
CA GLY A 68 0.11 11.42 -18.35
C GLY A 68 1.32 10.67 -17.86
N GLU A 69 2.32 10.56 -18.73
CA GLU A 69 3.64 10.04 -18.40
C GLU A 69 4.69 11.03 -18.83
N ARG A 70 5.75 11.16 -18.03
CA ARG A 70 6.89 12.00 -18.36
C ARG A 70 8.19 11.29 -18.06
N ASN A 71 9.03 11.17 -19.09
CA ASN A 71 10.41 10.74 -18.98
C ASN A 71 11.31 11.98 -19.12
N ARG A 72 12.22 12.18 -18.17
CA ARG A 72 13.15 13.32 -18.19
C ARG A 72 14.56 12.85 -18.58
N PRO A 73 15.40 13.76 -19.12
CA PRO A 73 16.78 13.43 -19.51
C PRO A 73 17.65 12.90 -18.35
N ASP A 74 17.33 13.29 -17.11
CA ASP A 74 17.98 12.80 -15.88
C ASP A 74 17.60 11.34 -15.51
N GLY A 75 16.82 10.67 -16.36
CA GLY A 75 16.34 9.31 -16.14
C GLY A 75 15.13 9.22 -15.20
N SER A 76 14.70 10.34 -14.60
CA SER A 76 13.51 10.35 -13.76
C SER A 76 12.24 10.15 -14.59
N ARG A 77 11.27 9.45 -13.99
CA ARG A 77 9.98 9.18 -14.62
C ARG A 77 8.84 9.63 -13.72
N THR A 78 7.71 9.98 -14.32
CA THR A 78 6.47 10.32 -13.62
C THR A 78 5.30 9.68 -14.35
N SER A 79 4.36 9.12 -13.61
CA SER A 79 3.09 8.58 -14.13
C SER A 79 1.96 9.17 -13.30
N ALA A 80 1.02 9.85 -13.94
CA ALA A 80 -0.16 10.43 -13.33
C ALA A 80 -1.39 9.60 -13.69
N LEU A 81 -2.30 9.41 -12.73
CA LEU A 81 -3.52 8.65 -12.94
C LEU A 81 -4.71 9.27 -12.21
N LEU A 82 -5.86 9.22 -12.87
CA LEU A 82 -7.17 9.43 -12.26
C LEU A 82 -7.75 8.06 -11.90
N PHE A 83 -8.50 8.02 -10.81
CA PHE A 83 -9.18 6.81 -10.36
C PHE A 83 -10.50 7.13 -9.68
N GLY A 84 -11.43 6.20 -9.71
CA GLY A 84 -12.71 6.34 -9.04
C GLY A 84 -13.51 5.05 -9.03
N SER A 85 -14.71 5.12 -8.45
CA SER A 85 -15.61 3.99 -8.41
C SER A 85 -17.06 4.46 -8.50
N ASP A 86 -17.77 3.85 -9.46
CA ASP A 86 -19.21 4.04 -9.63
C ASP A 86 -20.02 3.14 -8.68
N ASP A 87 -19.36 2.24 -7.94
CA ASP A 87 -19.99 1.38 -6.93
C ASP A 87 -20.42 2.24 -5.73
N PRO A 88 -21.72 2.26 -5.36
CA PRO A 88 -22.23 3.09 -4.28
C PRO A 88 -21.67 2.68 -2.91
N ARG A 89 -21.13 1.46 -2.78
CA ARG A 89 -20.48 0.94 -1.56
C ARG A 89 -19.04 1.43 -1.42
N SER A 90 -18.45 2.00 -2.48
CA SER A 90 -17.11 2.57 -2.42
C SER A 90 -17.12 3.88 -1.64
N LEU A 91 -16.28 3.96 -0.61
CA LEU A 91 -15.98 5.22 0.06
C LEU A 91 -15.27 6.20 -0.87
N ILE A 92 -14.45 5.74 -1.81
CA ILE A 92 -13.76 6.60 -2.77
C ILE A 92 -14.73 6.89 -3.93
N ALA A 93 -15.09 8.16 -4.14
CA ALA A 93 -15.87 8.57 -5.30
C ALA A 93 -14.96 8.75 -6.52
N ALA A 94 -13.99 9.66 -6.42
CA ALA A 94 -12.97 9.91 -7.43
C ALA A 94 -11.72 10.51 -6.76
N GLY A 95 -10.58 10.36 -7.41
CA GLY A 95 -9.30 10.86 -6.96
C GLY A 95 -8.27 10.92 -8.06
N ALA A 96 -7.15 11.54 -7.72
CA ALA A 96 -6.01 11.69 -8.60
C ALA A 96 -4.73 11.38 -7.82
N GLY A 97 -3.81 10.72 -8.49
CA GLY A 97 -2.55 10.29 -7.92
C GLY A 97 -1.44 10.32 -8.94
N TYR A 98 -0.22 10.23 -8.44
CA TYR A 98 0.95 10.12 -9.27
C TYR A 98 1.99 9.23 -8.62
N TRP A 99 2.86 8.69 -9.45
CA TRP A 99 4.08 7.98 -9.11
C TRP A 99 5.28 8.75 -9.65
N ARG A 100 6.36 8.81 -8.87
CA ARG A 100 7.66 9.28 -9.34
C ARG A 100 8.73 8.24 -9.11
N TYR A 101 9.64 8.18 -10.07
CA TYR A 101 10.78 7.29 -10.10
C TYR A 101 12.00 8.19 -10.22
N LEU A 102 12.75 8.30 -9.14
CA LEU A 102 13.93 9.16 -9.07
C LEU A 102 15.16 8.25 -8.92
N PRO A 103 15.91 7.98 -10.00
CA PRO A 103 17.17 7.25 -9.91
C PRO A 103 18.14 7.95 -8.94
N GLY A 104 18.89 7.17 -8.18
CA GLY A 104 19.88 7.63 -7.22
C GLY A 104 20.95 6.56 -6.96
N PRO A 105 21.93 6.83 -6.07
CA PRO A 105 23.06 5.95 -5.82
C PRO A 105 22.64 4.59 -5.23
N ASP A 106 21.62 4.57 -4.35
CA ASP A 106 21.14 3.37 -3.67
C ASP A 106 20.00 2.66 -4.43
N GLY A 107 19.79 2.99 -5.71
CA GLY A 107 18.69 2.51 -6.53
C GLY A 107 17.66 3.59 -6.85
N VAL A 108 16.38 3.25 -6.85
CA VAL A 108 15.30 4.16 -7.26
C VAL A 108 14.51 4.59 -6.04
N ARG A 109 14.46 5.90 -5.79
CA ARG A 109 13.49 6.48 -4.88
C ARG A 109 12.13 6.50 -5.58
N PHE A 110 11.28 5.56 -5.19
CA PHE A 110 9.94 5.35 -5.69
C PHE A 110 8.92 5.92 -4.72
N LEU A 111 8.10 6.86 -5.17
CA LEU A 111 7.11 7.54 -4.34
C LEU A 111 5.77 7.69 -5.03
N THR A 112 4.73 7.80 -4.21
CA THR A 112 3.38 8.16 -4.62
C THR A 112 2.80 9.25 -3.74
N GLY A 113 2.08 10.17 -4.39
CA GLY A 113 1.16 11.09 -3.73
C GLY A 113 -0.21 10.96 -4.37
N TYR A 114 -1.28 10.94 -3.58
CA TYR A 114 -2.63 10.98 -4.11
C TYR A 114 -3.64 11.58 -3.14
N THR A 115 -4.72 12.09 -3.71
CA THR A 115 -5.90 12.54 -2.97
C THR A 115 -7.15 11.99 -3.63
N TYR A 116 -8.24 11.96 -2.88
CA TYR A 116 -9.55 11.55 -3.35
C TYR A 116 -10.63 12.21 -2.52
N THR A 117 -11.82 12.30 -3.11
CA THR A 117 -13.04 12.76 -2.48
C THR A 117 -13.79 11.55 -1.92
N PRO A 118 -14.06 11.49 -0.60
CA PRO A 118 -14.91 10.46 -0.04
C PRO A 118 -16.38 10.69 -0.41
N ARG A 119 -17.12 9.61 -0.64
CA ARG A 119 -18.56 9.55 -0.87
C ARG A 119 -19.33 9.74 0.43
N TRP A 120 -20.63 10.02 0.39
CA TRP A 120 -21.55 10.13 1.55
C TRP A 120 -21.38 11.39 2.42
N GLY A 121 -20.85 12.48 1.85
CA GLY A 121 -20.83 13.79 2.51
C GLY A 121 -20.13 13.76 3.89
N PRO A 122 -20.74 14.30 4.96
CA PRO A 122 -20.14 14.31 6.31
C PRO A 122 -19.80 12.91 6.85
N LEU A 123 -20.66 11.92 6.65
CA LEU A 123 -20.43 10.55 7.12
C LEU A 123 -19.21 9.93 6.43
N GLY A 124 -19.06 10.20 5.12
CA GLY A 124 -17.88 9.85 4.35
C GLY A 124 -16.59 10.43 4.90
N ARG A 125 -16.61 11.71 5.26
CA ARG A 125 -15.44 12.38 5.84
C ARG A 125 -15.06 11.81 7.19
N ALA A 126 -16.04 11.42 8.01
CA ALA A 126 -15.79 10.73 9.28
C ALA A 126 -15.17 9.35 9.05
N ALA A 127 -15.72 8.56 8.13
CA ALA A 127 -15.14 7.26 7.76
C ALA A 127 -13.72 7.38 7.19
N ASP A 128 -13.44 8.46 6.44
CA ASP A 128 -12.12 8.72 5.85
C ASP A 128 -11.02 8.93 6.91
N LEU A 129 -11.36 9.33 8.15
CA LEU A 129 -10.39 9.48 9.24
C LEU A 129 -9.70 8.15 9.58
N GLY A 130 -10.43 7.03 9.52
CA GLY A 130 -9.87 5.69 9.69
C GLY A 130 -9.39 5.08 8.39
N PHE A 131 -10.13 5.27 7.30
CA PHE A 131 -9.81 4.67 6.00
C PHE A 131 -8.52 5.21 5.39
N ARG A 132 -8.29 6.54 5.41
CA ARG A 132 -7.12 7.15 4.77
C ARG A 132 -5.78 6.66 5.36
N PRO A 133 -5.59 6.57 6.69
CA PRO A 133 -4.40 5.96 7.28
C PRO A 133 -4.22 4.48 6.92
N VAL A 134 -5.29 3.69 6.90
CA VAL A 134 -5.26 2.27 6.51
C VAL A 134 -4.88 2.13 5.03
N PHE A 135 -5.44 2.97 4.15
CA PHE A 135 -5.15 2.96 2.73
C PHE A 135 -3.70 3.38 2.44
N GLY A 136 -3.16 4.35 3.19
CA GLY A 136 -1.75 4.69 3.17
C GLY A 136 -0.83 3.58 3.71
N TRP A 137 -1.25 2.86 4.76
CA TRP A 137 -0.55 1.67 5.26
C TRP A 137 -0.53 0.54 4.22
N ALA A 138 -1.65 0.28 3.55
CA ALA A 138 -1.77 -0.74 2.50
C ALA A 138 -0.89 -0.40 1.28
N THR A 139 -0.81 0.88 0.93
CA THR A 139 0.12 1.38 -0.11
C THR A 139 1.58 1.12 0.28
N ALA A 140 1.96 1.48 1.51
CA ALA A 140 3.31 1.24 2.04
C ALA A 140 3.67 -0.25 2.12
N TRP A 141 2.72 -1.10 2.55
CA TRP A 141 2.93 -2.55 2.57
C TRP A 141 3.14 -3.11 1.16
N SER A 142 2.40 -2.58 0.17
CA SER A 142 2.55 -2.94 -1.24
C SER A 142 3.92 -2.53 -1.81
N PHE A 143 4.40 -1.33 -1.47
CA PHE A 143 5.71 -0.83 -1.90
C PHE A 143 6.84 -1.70 -1.34
N ASP A 144 6.81 -2.05 -0.04
CA ASP A 144 7.82 -2.97 0.52
C ASP A 144 7.69 -4.37 -0.09
N ARG A 145 6.49 -4.85 -0.43
CA ARG A 145 6.33 -6.12 -1.14
C ARG A 145 6.96 -6.11 -2.54
N LEU A 146 6.81 -5.02 -3.30
CA LEU A 146 7.50 -4.82 -4.57
C LEU A 146 9.02 -4.78 -4.37
N ARG A 147 9.49 -4.03 -3.37
CA ARG A 147 10.90 -3.94 -3.00
C ARG A 147 11.51 -5.31 -2.71
N LEU A 148 10.86 -6.11 -1.85
CA LEU A 148 11.32 -7.47 -1.51
C LEU A 148 11.37 -8.41 -2.72
N TRP A 149 10.47 -8.21 -3.68
CA TRP A 149 10.49 -9.00 -4.89
C TRP A 149 11.67 -8.64 -5.79
N LEU A 150 11.90 -7.34 -6.00
CA LEU A 150 12.98 -6.84 -6.85
C LEU A 150 14.37 -7.04 -6.23
N GLU A 151 14.54 -6.82 -4.93
CA GLU A 151 15.85 -6.88 -4.27
C GLU A 151 16.25 -8.29 -3.81
N HIS A 152 15.25 -9.15 -3.51
CA HIS A 152 15.51 -10.44 -2.86
C HIS A 152 14.82 -11.63 -3.55
N GLY A 153 14.18 -11.42 -4.71
CA GLY A 153 13.46 -12.47 -5.42
C GLY A 153 12.27 -13.05 -4.64
N VAL A 154 11.79 -12.37 -3.59
CA VAL A 154 10.66 -12.84 -2.80
C VAL A 154 9.38 -12.49 -3.53
N THR A 155 8.82 -13.45 -4.27
CA THR A 155 7.59 -13.21 -5.04
C THR A 155 6.45 -12.69 -4.14
N PRO A 156 5.51 -11.89 -4.67
CA PRO A 156 4.43 -11.31 -3.86
C PRO A 156 3.57 -12.34 -3.13
N GLU A 157 3.42 -13.53 -3.71
CA GLU A 157 2.71 -14.65 -3.11
C GLU A 157 3.51 -15.27 -1.95
N ARG A 158 4.83 -15.39 -2.09
CA ARG A 158 5.73 -15.83 -1.02
C ARG A 158 5.78 -14.81 0.12
N ALA A 159 5.87 -13.51 -0.21
CA ALA A 159 5.81 -12.42 0.77
C ALA A 159 4.53 -12.48 1.61
N ARG A 160 3.38 -12.75 0.98
CA ARG A 160 2.10 -12.95 1.68
C ARG A 160 2.14 -14.16 2.62
N ARG A 161 2.70 -15.30 2.19
CA ARG A 161 2.86 -16.47 3.05
C ARG A 161 3.79 -16.20 4.23
N ASN A 162 4.88 -15.47 4.02
CA ASN A 162 5.80 -15.07 5.09
C ASN A 162 5.07 -14.20 6.13
N ALA A 163 4.30 -13.21 5.69
CA ALA A 163 3.48 -12.38 6.58
C ALA A 163 2.45 -13.21 7.37
N ALA A 164 1.74 -14.14 6.71
CA ALA A 164 0.77 -15.01 7.38
C ALA A 164 1.44 -15.91 8.44
N ARG A 165 2.59 -16.52 8.12
CA ARG A 165 3.36 -17.33 9.06
C ARG A 165 3.83 -16.51 10.25
N GLU A 166 4.33 -15.31 10.00
CA GLU A 166 4.82 -14.43 11.06
C GLU A 166 3.70 -13.94 11.99
N ILE A 167 2.53 -13.59 11.44
CA ILE A 167 1.33 -13.28 12.23
C ILE A 167 0.91 -14.49 13.06
N ALA A 168 0.86 -15.68 12.46
CA ALA A 168 0.47 -16.90 13.15
C ALA A 168 1.41 -17.21 14.33
N VAL A 169 2.73 -17.12 14.14
CA VAL A 169 3.72 -17.33 15.22
C VAL A 169 3.54 -16.31 16.33
N ARG A 170 3.36 -15.03 16.00
CA ARG A 170 3.13 -13.97 17.01
C ARG A 170 1.84 -14.22 17.79
N LEU A 171 0.75 -14.56 17.10
CA LEU A 171 -0.54 -14.86 17.73
C LEU A 171 -0.44 -16.09 18.64
N LEU A 172 0.16 -17.18 18.17
CA LEU A 172 0.38 -18.39 18.96
C LEU A 172 1.21 -18.10 20.21
N GLY A 173 2.23 -17.24 20.13
CA GLY A 173 3.01 -16.81 21.29
C GLY A 173 2.18 -16.07 22.34
N VAL A 174 1.34 -15.12 21.91
CA VAL A 174 0.42 -14.39 22.81
C VAL A 174 -0.59 -15.34 23.45
N LEU A 175 -1.18 -16.23 22.66
CA LEU A 175 -2.15 -17.21 23.15
C LEU A 175 -1.50 -18.20 24.14
N ALA A 176 -0.30 -18.68 23.86
CA ALA A 176 0.44 -19.57 24.75
C ALA A 176 0.78 -18.87 26.09
N ALA A 177 1.19 -17.61 26.06
CA ALA A 177 1.46 -16.84 27.27
C ALA A 177 0.19 -16.65 28.12
N GLY A 178 -0.94 -16.32 27.48
CA GLY A 178 -2.23 -16.19 28.16
C GLY A 178 -2.71 -17.52 28.75
N ALA A 179 -2.63 -18.61 27.98
CA ALA A 179 -3.02 -19.95 28.42
C ALA A 179 -2.16 -20.45 29.58
N PHE A 180 -0.85 -20.22 29.54
CA PHE A 180 0.06 -20.56 30.63
C PHE A 180 -0.27 -19.79 31.91
N ALA A 181 -0.51 -18.48 31.81
CA ALA A 181 -0.88 -17.66 32.96
C ALA A 181 -2.21 -18.12 33.59
N ALA A 182 -3.21 -18.43 32.76
CA ALA A 182 -4.50 -18.93 33.22
C ALA A 182 -4.39 -20.33 33.85
N GLY A 183 -3.63 -21.23 33.23
CA GLY A 183 -3.38 -22.59 33.73
C GLY A 183 -2.56 -22.66 35.03
N SER A 184 -1.86 -21.57 35.37
CA SER A 184 -1.06 -21.45 36.61
C SER A 184 -1.88 -20.96 37.82
N GLY A 185 -3.19 -20.77 37.68
CA GLY A 185 -4.07 -20.31 38.76
C GLY A 185 -3.89 -18.83 39.14
N LEU A 186 -3.30 -18.02 38.27
CA LEU A 186 -3.10 -16.59 38.52
C LEU A 186 -4.44 -15.82 38.49
N PRO A 187 -4.56 -14.70 39.23
CA PRO A 187 -5.74 -13.85 39.17
C PRO A 187 -6.03 -13.37 37.74
N ALA A 188 -7.32 -13.18 37.41
CA ALA A 188 -7.75 -12.75 36.08
C ALA A 188 -7.07 -11.45 35.61
N ALA A 189 -6.83 -10.51 36.52
CA ALA A 189 -6.10 -9.28 36.23
C ALA A 189 -4.66 -9.55 35.75
N THR A 190 -3.97 -10.52 36.36
CA THR A 190 -2.61 -10.93 35.98
C THR A 190 -2.59 -11.62 34.61
N VAL A 191 -3.60 -12.45 34.31
CA VAL A 191 -3.77 -13.06 32.99
C VAL A 191 -3.96 -11.98 31.92
N ALA A 192 -4.84 -11.00 32.18
CA ALA A 192 -5.10 -9.89 31.27
C ALA A 192 -3.84 -9.04 31.01
N LEU A 193 -3.09 -8.72 32.06
CA LEU A 193 -1.81 -8.02 31.95
C LEU A 193 -0.77 -8.83 31.17
N THR A 194 -0.74 -10.15 31.32
CA THR A 194 0.16 -11.04 30.56
C THR A 194 -0.18 -11.05 29.08
N VAL A 195 -1.47 -11.15 28.73
CA VAL A 195 -1.93 -11.08 27.34
C VAL A 195 -1.62 -9.70 26.74
N LEU A 196 -1.86 -8.62 27.47
CA LEU A 196 -1.54 -7.27 27.02
C LEU A 196 -0.03 -7.09 26.80
N GLY A 197 0.78 -7.48 27.78
CA GLY A 197 2.24 -7.37 27.72
C GLY A 197 2.84 -8.19 26.59
N SER A 198 2.39 -9.44 26.41
CA SER A 198 2.82 -10.29 25.29
C SER A 198 2.35 -9.75 23.94
N THR A 199 1.17 -9.14 23.86
CA THR A 199 0.69 -8.48 22.64
C THR A 199 1.58 -7.29 22.27
N VAL A 200 1.88 -6.42 23.24
CA VAL A 200 2.79 -5.28 23.03
C VAL A 200 4.18 -5.76 22.60
N ALA A 201 4.73 -6.77 23.27
CA ALA A 201 6.00 -7.38 22.88
C ALA A 201 5.95 -7.94 21.44
N ALA A 202 4.91 -8.71 21.11
CA ALA A 202 4.71 -9.27 19.78
C ALA A 202 4.58 -8.21 18.69
N LEU A 203 4.03 -7.03 18.99
CA LEU A 203 3.96 -5.89 18.06
C LEU A 203 5.29 -5.13 17.94
N ALA A 204 6.06 -5.06 19.03
CA ALA A 204 7.35 -4.37 19.08
C ALA A 204 8.46 -5.13 18.34
N VAL A 205 8.39 -6.47 18.27
CA VAL A 205 9.36 -7.28 17.51
C VAL A 205 9.34 -6.86 16.02
N PRO A 206 10.49 -6.49 15.43
CA PRO A 206 10.54 -6.10 14.03
C PRO A 206 10.19 -7.28 13.11
N PRO A 207 9.33 -7.08 12.09
CA PRO A 207 9.20 -7.97 10.95
C PRO A 207 10.50 -8.47 10.35
N ARG A 208 10.49 -9.77 10.06
CA ARG A 208 11.61 -10.48 9.42
C ARG A 208 12.02 -9.82 8.11
N PRO A 209 13.30 -9.92 7.68
CA PRO A 209 13.79 -9.29 6.46
C PRO A 209 12.91 -9.54 5.23
N HIS A 210 12.46 -10.78 5.02
CA HIS A 210 11.63 -11.18 3.88
C HIS A 210 10.12 -11.15 4.13
N THR A 211 9.68 -10.48 5.20
CA THR A 211 8.25 -10.22 5.46
C THR A 211 7.96 -8.76 5.14
N PRO A 212 6.94 -8.47 4.30
CA PRO A 212 6.56 -7.10 3.96
C PRO A 212 6.08 -6.33 5.19
N ALA A 213 6.57 -5.10 5.34
CA ALA A 213 6.29 -4.24 6.47
C ALA A 213 6.16 -2.77 6.06
N ALA A 214 4.95 -2.22 6.18
CA ALA A 214 4.64 -0.83 5.84
C ALA A 214 5.52 0.21 6.56
N ARG A 215 6.04 -0.10 7.76
CA ARG A 215 6.91 0.81 8.51
C ARG A 215 8.30 1.01 7.87
N ARG A 216 8.70 0.18 6.92
CA ARG A 216 9.94 0.37 6.13
C ARG A 216 9.79 1.46 5.08
N CYS A 217 8.56 1.85 4.75
CA CYS A 217 8.28 2.96 3.85
C CYS A 217 8.05 4.26 4.64
N ARG A 218 8.50 5.37 4.07
CA ARG A 218 8.24 6.71 4.59
C ARG A 218 6.84 7.14 4.17
N ARG A 219 6.04 7.66 5.12
CA ARG A 219 4.64 8.10 4.89
C ARG A 219 4.41 9.60 5.04
N ARG A 220 5.49 10.38 5.12
CA ARG A 220 5.48 11.84 5.13
C ARG A 220 6.50 12.34 4.10
N PRO A 221 6.16 13.35 3.29
CA PRO A 221 7.08 13.88 2.30
C PRO A 221 8.32 14.47 3.01
N PRO A 222 9.54 14.07 2.65
CA PRO A 222 10.76 14.58 3.27
C PRO A 222 11.23 15.91 2.68
N ASP A 223 10.73 16.29 1.49
CA ASP A 223 11.17 17.48 0.76
C ASP A 223 10.03 18.10 -0.06
N ARG A 224 10.30 19.26 -0.67
CA ARG A 224 9.32 20.02 -1.46
C ARG A 224 8.91 19.29 -2.74
N LEU A 225 9.81 18.53 -3.35
CA LEU A 225 9.49 17.77 -4.56
C LEU A 225 8.42 16.74 -4.20
N ALA A 226 8.68 15.90 -3.20
CA ALA A 226 7.74 14.94 -2.64
C ALA A 226 6.41 15.54 -2.17
N ALA A 227 6.42 16.79 -1.69
CA ALA A 227 5.22 17.45 -1.18
C ALA A 227 4.29 17.99 -2.28
N ARG A 228 4.79 18.26 -3.49
CA ARG A 228 4.01 18.86 -4.59
C ARG A 228 3.53 17.82 -5.58
N ALA A 229 2.26 17.88 -5.96
CA ALA A 229 1.75 17.14 -7.10
C ALA A 229 2.48 17.60 -8.38
N PRO A 230 2.73 16.69 -9.33
CA PRO A 230 3.27 17.05 -10.64
C PRO A 230 2.19 17.78 -11.46
N GLU A 231 2.58 18.68 -12.37
CA GLU A 231 1.64 19.45 -13.22
C GLU A 231 0.72 18.54 -14.04
N GLU A 232 1.18 17.33 -14.35
CA GLU A 232 0.44 16.28 -15.05
C GLU A 232 -0.83 15.86 -14.28
N VAL A 233 -0.90 16.12 -12.97
CA VAL A 233 -2.12 15.94 -12.16
C VAL A 233 -2.97 17.21 -12.10
N GLU A 234 -2.37 18.40 -12.24
CA GLU A 234 -3.05 19.69 -12.16
C GLU A 234 -3.75 20.09 -13.47
N LYS A 235 -3.32 19.53 -14.60
CA LYS A 235 -3.90 19.78 -15.95
C LYS A 235 -5.09 18.86 -16.28
N LEU A 236 -5.60 18.12 -15.30
CA LEU A 236 -6.68 17.13 -15.42
C LEU A 236 -7.93 17.58 -14.66
#